data_AF-A0A7K4H111-F1
#
_entry.id   AF-A0A7K4H111-F1
#
_cell.length_a   1.000
_cell.length_b   1.000
_cell.length_c   1.000
_cell.angle_alpha   90.00
_cell.angle_beta   90.00
_cell.angle_gamma   90.00
#
_symmetry.space_group_name_H-M   'P 1'
#
loop_
_entity.id
_entity.type
_entity.pdbx_description
1 polymer ?
#
loop_
_entity_poly.entity_id
_entity_poly.type
_entity_poly.pdbx_seq_one_letter_code
_entity_poly.pdbx_strand_id
1 'polypeptide(L)'
;MPDEFDFKNYKTMEEFGKSVEGTKYLHDLYLRAVNNPIRRKILNIVNDLKQVSKNTLLQMLIERKILEDEHMFNYNMDFLIKAFCINSVKDETNEQIFYEITQSGKVIEYLE
;
A
#
# COMPACT_ATOMS: atom_id res chain seq x y z
N MET A 1 14.46 11.47 17.75
CA MET A 1 14.32 10.61 16.57
C MET A 1 13.16 11.16 15.78
N PRO A 2 13.34 11.46 14.49
CA PRO A 2 12.26 12.05 13.72
C PRO A 2 11.07 11.10 13.66
N ASP A 3 9.87 11.65 13.82
CA ASP A 3 8.63 10.90 13.94
C ASP A 3 7.79 10.96 12.65
N GLU A 4 6.64 10.29 12.63
CA GLU A 4 5.72 10.35 11.48
C GLU A 4 5.21 11.78 11.20
N PHE A 5 5.18 12.66 12.21
CA PHE A 5 4.79 14.06 12.03
C PHE A 5 5.83 14.87 11.27
N ASP A 6 7.12 14.55 11.40
CA ASP A 6 8.21 15.22 10.67
C ASP A 6 8.13 15.03 9.15
N PHE A 7 7.52 13.91 8.70
CA PHE A 7 7.41 13.56 7.28
C PHE A 7 5.99 13.60 6.72
N LYS A 8 4.99 14.04 7.50
CA LYS A 8 3.57 14.01 7.09
C LYS A 8 3.26 14.72 5.76
N ASN A 9 4.11 15.68 5.37
CA ASN A 9 3.94 16.47 4.15
C ASN A 9 4.62 15.86 2.92
N TYR A 10 5.41 14.80 3.11
CA TYR A 10 6.20 14.17 2.05
C TYR A 10 5.29 13.17 1.33
N LYS A 11 5.25 13.28 0.00
CA LYS A 11 4.31 12.55 -0.86
C LYS A 11 5.01 11.69 -1.90
N THR A 12 6.31 11.86 -2.09
CA THR A 12 7.08 11.16 -3.13
C THR A 12 8.39 10.61 -2.57
N MET A 13 8.88 9.52 -3.17
CA MET A 13 10.18 8.95 -2.80
C MET A 13 11.33 9.97 -2.90
N GLU A 14 11.27 10.86 -3.90
CA GLU A 14 12.28 11.92 -4.09
C GLU A 14 12.32 12.88 -2.90
N GLU A 15 11.15 13.26 -2.36
CA GLU A 15 11.10 14.11 -1.16
C GLU A 15 11.73 13.42 0.03
N PHE A 16 11.42 12.14 0.28
CA PHE A 16 12.02 11.37 1.37
C PHE A 16 13.54 11.21 1.19
N GLY A 17 14.00 11.11 -0.06
CA GLY A 17 15.42 10.98 -0.41
C GLY A 17 16.27 12.22 -0.18
N LYS A 18 15.67 13.38 0.14
CA LYS A 18 16.40 14.64 0.41
C LYS A 18 17.19 14.63 1.72
N SER A 19 16.91 13.69 2.63
CA SER A 19 17.64 13.53 3.88
C SER A 19 17.87 12.06 4.23
N VAL A 20 18.86 11.82 5.10
CA VAL A 20 19.15 10.48 5.63
C VAL A 20 17.98 9.98 6.48
N GLU A 21 17.39 10.87 7.27
CA GLU A 21 16.26 10.58 8.14
C GLU A 21 15.00 10.22 7.35
N GLY A 22 14.70 10.96 6.27
CA GLY A 22 13.56 10.66 5.40
C GLY A 22 13.72 9.34 4.67
N THR A 23 14.93 9.07 4.18
CA THR A 23 15.28 7.79 3.56
C THR A 23 15.11 6.64 4.54
N LYS A 24 15.63 6.78 5.77
CA LYS A 24 15.48 5.77 6.83
C LYS A 24 14.02 5.53 7.18
N TYR A 25 13.24 6.59 7.38
CA TYR A 25 11.83 6.50 7.67
C TYR A 25 11.07 5.74 6.57
N LEU A 26 11.35 6.06 5.29
CA LEU A 26 10.72 5.38 4.17
C LEU A 26 11.10 3.89 4.11
N HIS A 27 12.36 3.54 4.34
CA HIS A 27 12.77 2.14 4.41
C HIS A 27 12.09 1.38 5.56
N ASP A 28 12.00 1.98 6.74
CA ASP A 28 11.32 1.38 7.90
C ASP A 28 9.81 1.20 7.63
N LEU A 29 9.18 2.17 6.96
CA LEU A 29 7.79 2.08 6.53
C LEU A 29 7.59 0.97 5.50
N TYR A 30 8.46 0.90 4.50
CA TYR A 30 8.43 -0.12 3.46
C TYR A 30 8.58 -1.53 4.04
N LEU A 31 9.58 -1.75 4.91
CA LEU A 31 9.79 -3.02 5.60
C LEU A 31 8.54 -3.44 6.39
N ARG A 32 7.90 -2.51 7.12
CA ARG A 32 6.65 -2.77 7.84
C ARG A 32 5.49 -3.10 6.90
N ALA A 33 5.44 -2.48 5.73
CA ALA A 33 4.40 -2.72 4.74
C ALA A 33 4.50 -4.13 4.12
N VAL A 34 5.71 -4.55 3.76
CA VAL A 34 5.93 -5.85 3.10
C VAL A 34 6.05 -7.01 4.09
N ASN A 35 6.51 -6.78 5.33
CA ASN A 35 6.59 -7.81 6.37
C ASN A 35 5.28 -7.97 7.16
N ASN A 36 4.16 -8.05 6.45
CA ASN A 36 2.86 -8.31 7.04
C ASN A 36 2.06 -9.28 6.13
N PRO A 37 1.55 -10.41 6.67
CA PRO A 37 0.93 -11.46 5.84
C PRO A 37 -0.36 -11.01 5.16
N ILE A 38 -1.15 -10.15 5.81
CA ILE A 38 -2.39 -9.60 5.21
C ILE A 38 -2.02 -8.70 4.03
N ARG A 39 -1.07 -7.78 4.23
CA ARG A 39 -0.59 -6.87 3.18
C ARG A 39 0.05 -7.62 2.01
N ARG A 40 0.83 -8.69 2.26
CA ARG A 40 1.34 -9.55 1.18
C ARG A 40 0.21 -10.22 0.40
N LYS A 41 -0.85 -10.70 1.05
CA LYS A 41 -2.02 -11.27 0.35
C LYS A 41 -2.74 -10.22 -0.50
N ILE A 42 -2.90 -9.01 0.01
CA ILE A 42 -3.46 -7.88 -0.76
C ILE A 42 -2.60 -7.61 -2.00
N LEU A 43 -1.27 -7.48 -1.82
CA LEU A 43 -0.34 -7.25 -2.93
C LEU A 43 -0.40 -8.36 -3.99
N ASN A 44 -0.48 -9.63 -3.58
CA ASN A 44 -0.66 -10.76 -4.52
C ASN A 44 -1.93 -10.60 -5.36
N ILE A 45 -3.07 -10.35 -4.70
CA ILE A 45 -4.36 -10.18 -5.42
C ILE A 45 -4.30 -9.01 -6.40
N VAL A 46 -3.73 -7.87 -6.00
CA VAL A 46 -3.61 -6.69 -6.88
C VAL A 46 -2.63 -6.97 -8.02
N ASN A 47 -1.52 -7.70 -7.78
CA ASN A 47 -0.57 -8.08 -8.83
C ASN A 47 -1.20 -8.99 -9.89
N ASP A 48 -2.01 -9.96 -9.44
CA ASP A 48 -2.68 -10.91 -10.32
C ASP A 48 -3.71 -10.21 -11.21
N LEU A 49 -4.51 -9.32 -10.62
CA LEU A 49 -5.57 -8.60 -11.32
C LEU A 49 -5.08 -7.41 -12.15
N LYS A 50 -3.83 -6.96 -11.93
CA LYS A 50 -3.20 -5.74 -12.50
C LYS A 50 -3.84 -4.44 -12.06
N GLN A 51 -5.16 -4.35 -12.07
CA GLN A 51 -5.96 -3.23 -11.58
C GLN A 51 -7.25 -3.76 -10.97
N VAL A 52 -7.66 -3.23 -9.81
CA VAL A 52 -8.89 -3.67 -9.13
C VAL A 52 -9.56 -2.50 -8.41
N SER A 53 -10.90 -2.44 -8.46
CA SER A 53 -11.64 -1.40 -7.75
C SER A 53 -11.63 -1.63 -6.23
N LYS A 54 -11.75 -0.56 -5.43
CA LYS A 54 -11.83 -0.65 -3.97
C LYS A 54 -12.90 -1.63 -3.50
N ASN A 55 -14.12 -1.50 -4.03
CA ASN A 55 -15.26 -2.31 -3.61
C ASN A 55 -15.04 -3.80 -3.93
N THR A 56 -14.54 -4.09 -5.13
CA THR A 56 -14.23 -5.46 -5.56
C THR A 56 -13.13 -6.07 -4.68
N LEU A 57 -12.05 -5.33 -4.43
CA LEU A 57 -10.94 -5.82 -3.63
C LEU A 57 -11.38 -6.08 -2.18
N LEU A 58 -12.11 -5.14 -1.56
CA LEU A 58 -12.65 -5.29 -0.21
C LEU A 58 -13.53 -6.54 -0.10
N GLN A 59 -14.47 -6.71 -1.02
CA GLN A 59 -15.37 -7.86 -1.05
C GLN A 59 -14.59 -9.18 -1.17
N MET A 60 -13.63 -9.27 -2.10
CA MET A 60 -12.80 -10.46 -2.27
C MET A 60 -12.02 -10.82 -1.01
N LEU A 61 -11.48 -9.82 -0.29
CA LEU A 61 -10.69 -10.03 0.91
C LEU A 61 -11.55 -10.53 2.08
N ILE A 62 -12.78 -10.00 2.23
CA ILE A 62 -13.75 -10.47 3.24
C ILE A 62 -14.22 -11.90 2.91
N GLU A 63 -14.62 -12.16 1.66
CA GLU A 63 -15.10 -13.49 1.23
C GLU A 63 -14.02 -14.57 1.41
N ARG A 64 -12.75 -14.22 1.17
CA ARG A 64 -11.59 -15.11 1.38
C ARG A 64 -11.13 -15.17 2.84
N LYS A 65 -11.82 -14.49 3.78
CA LYS A 65 -11.47 -14.40 5.20
C LYS A 65 -10.03 -13.93 5.44
N ILE A 66 -9.54 -13.00 4.60
CA ILE A 66 -8.22 -12.39 4.73
C ILE A 66 -8.25 -11.23 5.74
N LEU A 67 -9.38 -10.55 5.83
CA LEU A 67 -9.69 -9.48 6.79
C LEU A 67 -11.17 -9.54 7.18
N GLU A 68 -11.52 -8.89 8.29
CA GLU A 68 -12.86 -8.97 8.88
C GLU A 68 -13.78 -7.84 8.42
N ASP A 69 -13.24 -6.62 8.27
CA ASP A 69 -14.03 -5.42 8.00
C ASP A 69 -13.30 -4.35 7.17
N GLU A 70 -14.04 -3.31 6.81
CA GLU A 70 -13.50 -2.18 6.06
C GLU A 70 -12.43 -1.38 6.84
N HIS A 71 -12.46 -1.38 8.18
CA HIS A 71 -11.46 -0.68 8.98
C HIS A 71 -10.08 -1.33 8.84
N MET A 72 -10.02 -2.66 8.91
CA MET A 72 -8.80 -3.43 8.65
C MET A 72 -8.32 -3.20 7.21
N PHE A 73 -9.23 -3.18 6.25
CA PHE A 73 -8.89 -2.89 4.86
C PHE A 73 -8.22 -1.51 4.72
N ASN A 74 -8.87 -0.46 5.23
CA ASN A 74 -8.38 0.91 5.14
C ASN A 74 -7.01 1.06 5.82
N TYR A 75 -6.81 0.44 6.99
CA TYR A 75 -5.53 0.45 7.69
C TYR A 75 -4.40 -0.20 6.86
N ASN A 76 -4.65 -1.38 6.29
CA ASN A 76 -3.64 -2.08 5.50
C ASN A 76 -3.34 -1.36 4.18
N MET A 77 -4.37 -0.81 3.53
CA MET A 77 -4.21 -0.03 2.29
C MET A 77 -3.46 1.27 2.51
N ASP A 78 -3.74 2.01 3.59
CA ASP A 78 -3.02 3.24 3.94
C ASP A 78 -1.51 2.97 4.05
N PHE A 79 -1.13 1.91 4.75
CA PHE A 79 0.27 1.50 4.85
C PHE A 79 0.90 1.16 3.48
N LEU A 80 0.19 0.40 2.65
CA LEU A 80 0.69 -0.01 1.33
C LEU A 80 0.85 1.19 0.39
N ILE A 81 -0.06 2.17 0.46
CA ILE A 81 -0.02 3.39 -0.34
C ILE A 81 1.11 4.30 0.15
N LYS A 82 1.20 4.56 1.46
CA LYS A 82 2.27 5.39 2.04
C LYS A 82 3.67 4.81 1.79
N ALA A 83 3.78 3.47 1.76
CA ALA A 83 5.02 2.76 1.42
C ALA A 83 5.30 2.69 -0.10
N PHE A 84 4.46 3.31 -0.93
CA PHE A 84 4.54 3.27 -2.39
C PHE A 84 4.48 1.86 -2.99
N CYS A 85 3.83 0.91 -2.32
CA CYS A 85 3.62 -0.45 -2.83
C CYS A 85 2.41 -0.54 -3.76
N ILE A 86 1.41 0.34 -3.57
CA ILE A 86 0.20 0.43 -4.36
C ILE A 86 -0.06 1.89 -4.75
N ASN A 87 -0.46 2.11 -6.00
CA ASN A 87 -1.03 3.37 -6.46
C ASN A 87 -2.55 3.35 -6.29
N SER A 88 -3.13 4.48 -5.88
CA SER A 88 -4.57 4.71 -5.83
C SER A 88 -4.93 5.70 -6.94
N VAL A 89 -5.73 5.25 -7.91
CA VAL A 89 -6.20 6.06 -9.04
C VAL A 89 -7.68 6.32 -8.85
N LYS A 90 -8.10 7.58 -8.85
CA LYS A 90 -9.52 7.94 -8.82
C LYS A 90 -10.00 8.13 -10.26
N ASP A 91 -11.07 7.44 -10.62
CA ASP A 91 -11.78 7.66 -11.87
C ASP A 91 -12.58 8.97 -11.74
N GLU A 92 -12.29 9.93 -12.63
CA GLU A 92 -12.89 11.27 -12.61
C GLU A 92 -14.37 11.26 -13.02
N THR A 93 -14.83 10.20 -13.69
CA THR A 93 -16.18 10.10 -14.25
C THR A 93 -17.20 9.53 -13.27
N ASN A 94 -16.80 8.58 -12.41
CA ASN A 94 -17.70 7.89 -11.48
C ASN A 94 -17.22 7.95 -10.01
N GLU A 95 -16.15 8.68 -9.73
CA GLU A 95 -15.50 8.81 -8.42
C GLU A 95 -14.98 7.50 -7.81
N GLN A 96 -14.90 6.42 -8.59
CA GLN A 96 -14.45 5.12 -8.12
C GLN A 96 -12.93 5.09 -7.95
N ILE A 97 -12.48 4.42 -6.88
CA ILE A 97 -11.06 4.22 -6.59
C ILE A 97 -10.61 2.87 -7.14
N PHE A 98 -9.51 2.89 -7.87
CA PHE A 98 -8.80 1.71 -8.38
C PHE A 98 -7.39 1.61 -7.78
N TYR A 99 -6.94 0.38 -7.59
CA TYR A 99 -5.64 0.07 -7.04
C TYR A 99 -4.79 -0.68 -8.06
N GLU A 100 -3.54 -0.26 -8.17
CA GLU A 100 -2.52 -0.86 -9.05
C GLU A 100 -1.25 -1.14 -8.26
N ILE A 101 -0.61 -2.28 -8.50
CA ILE A 101 0.66 -2.60 -7.86
C ILE A 101 1.81 -1.81 -8.50
N THR A 102 2.70 -1.28 -7.68
CA THR A 102 3.94 -0.63 -8.15
C THR A 102 5.08 -1.64 -8.27
N GLN A 103 6.22 -1.21 -8.81
CA GLN A 103 7.44 -2.04 -8.79
C GLN A 103 7.91 -2.34 -7.35
N SER A 104 7.79 -1.37 -6.43
CA SER A 104 8.12 -1.58 -5.02
C SER A 104 7.23 -2.64 -4.36
N GLY A 105 5.95 -2.68 -4.75
CA GLY A 105 4.98 -3.66 -4.27
C GLY A 105 5.25 -5.08 -4.78
N LYS A 106 5.79 -5.20 -6.00
CA LYS A 106 6.13 -6.49 -6.63
C LYS A 106 7.28 -7.24 -5.95
N VAL A 107 7.91 -6.68 -4.93
CA VAL A 107 8.89 -7.42 -4.11
C VAL A 107 8.34 -8.75 -3.58
N ILE A 108 7.02 -8.84 -3.40
CA ILE A 108 6.33 -10.07 -2.99
C ILE A 108 6.59 -11.27 -3.91
N GLU A 109 6.93 -11.04 -5.18
CA GLU A 109 7.29 -12.09 -6.14
C GLU A 109 8.62 -12.79 -5.78
N TYR A 110 9.39 -12.22 -4.85
CA TYR A 110 10.69 -12.72 -4.39
C TYR A 110 10.70 -13.09 -2.90
N LEU A 111 9.55 -13.03 -2.24
CA LEU A 111 9.40 -13.32 -0.81
C LEU A 111 8.57 -14.60 -0.65
N GLU A 112 9.27 -15.74 -0.55
CA GLU A 112 8.66 -17.04 -0.19
C GLU A 112 8.08 -17.03 1.24
#